data_AF-A0A5C6WVQ8-F1
#
_entry.id   AF-A0A5C6WVQ8-F1
#
_cell.length_a   1.000
_cell.length_b   1.000
_cell.length_c   1.000
_cell.angle_alpha   90.00
_cell.angle_beta   90.00
_cell.angle_gamma   90.00
#
_symmetry.space_group_name_H-M   'P 1'
#
loop_
_entity.id
_entity.type
_entity.pdbx_description
1 polymer ?
#
loop_
_entity_poly.entity_id
_entity_poly.type
_entity_poly.pdbx_seq_one_letter_code
_entity_poly.pdbx_strand_id
1 'polypeptide(L)'
;MSVANVFELNKCLDDCIRYCEEHADRQHSAMFGPRLRKVRANFEEALKSTDRQFTQWRMESRDDKLAWKHLAKELRQTQDKLAQVGAVGYDPERVMYWSTALLIDAVKEMIVYLNERAEQIEFASGQAERLERMMDKATGEAKEESSAFSNYQRFATLRSDAFSDVSDSLSSFRQVLRRELGKDSADYQSIRWPLTLSPDETVL
;
A
#
# COMPACT_ATOMS: atom_id res chain seq x y z
N MET A 1 15.71 15.81 -5.58
CA MET A 1 16.29 15.94 -4.23
C MET A 1 16.63 14.54 -3.74
N SER A 2 17.87 14.32 -3.29
CA SER A 2 18.22 13.10 -2.56
C SER A 2 17.38 13.08 -1.28
N VAL A 3 16.64 12.01 -1.02
CA VAL A 3 15.82 11.85 0.19
C VAL A 3 16.63 10.96 1.12
N ALA A 4 16.97 11.44 2.33
CA ALA A 4 17.64 10.62 3.32
C ALA A 4 16.80 9.36 3.59
N ASN A 5 17.45 8.22 3.69
CA ASN A 5 16.72 6.98 3.92
C ASN A 5 16.17 6.94 5.36
N VAL A 6 15.17 6.09 5.61
CA VAL A 6 14.52 5.94 6.92
C VAL A 6 15.52 5.69 8.05
N PHE A 7 16.57 4.89 7.78
CA PHE A 7 17.56 4.54 8.78
C PHE A 7 18.41 5.74 9.20
N GLU A 8 18.87 6.54 8.23
CA GLU A 8 19.62 7.77 8.49
C GLU A 8 18.80 8.78 9.30
N LEU A 9 17.53 8.98 8.94
CA LEU A 9 16.65 9.90 9.65
C LEU A 9 16.36 9.44 11.08
N ASN A 10 16.07 8.15 11.29
CA ASN A 10 15.88 7.58 12.62
C ASN A 10 17.14 7.73 13.47
N LYS A 11 18.30 7.40 12.92
CA LYS A 11 19.56 7.51 13.65
C LYS A 11 19.86 8.96 14.04
N CYS A 12 19.66 9.90 13.11
CA CYS A 12 19.85 11.32 13.39
C CYS A 12 18.86 11.84 14.45
N LEU A 13 17.58 11.46 14.39
CA LEU A 13 16.59 11.81 15.43
C LEU A 13 17.02 11.29 16.80
N ASP A 14 17.49 10.05 16.87
CA ASP A 14 17.94 9.42 18.12
C ASP A 14 19.16 10.15 18.69
N ASP A 15 20.14 10.49 17.85
CA ASP A 15 21.32 11.24 18.27
C ASP A 15 20.94 12.67 18.72
N CYS A 16 20.00 13.34 18.03
CA CYS A 16 19.51 14.67 18.42
C CYS A 16 18.75 14.65 19.76
N ILE A 17 17.89 13.65 19.96
CA ILE A 17 17.13 13.47 21.20
C ILE A 17 18.08 13.18 22.37
N ARG A 18 19.04 12.27 22.17
CA ARG A 18 20.07 11.96 23.18
C ARG A 18 20.86 13.21 23.56
N TYR A 19 21.31 13.98 22.57
CA TYR A 19 21.99 15.25 22.84
C TYR A 19 21.12 16.20 23.69
N CYS A 20 19.82 16.31 23.39
CA CYS A 20 18.93 17.17 24.19
C CYS A 20 18.76 16.67 25.63
N GLU A 21 18.85 15.36 25.85
CA GLU A 21 18.76 14.73 27.17
C GLU A 21 20.04 14.90 27.98
N GLU A 22 21.20 14.75 27.35
CA GLU A 22 22.53 14.95 27.95
C GLU A 22 22.78 16.44 28.28
N HIS A 23 22.19 17.35 27.52
CA HIS A 23 22.32 18.80 27.68
C HIS A 23 20.98 19.48 28.02
N ALA A 24 20.21 18.88 28.93
CA ALA A 24 18.88 19.36 29.30
C ALA A 24 18.86 20.77 29.93
N ASP A 25 20.00 21.25 30.42
CA ASP A 25 20.22 22.59 30.96
C ASP A 25 20.31 23.68 29.87
N ARG A 26 20.57 23.30 28.61
CA ARG A 26 20.65 24.24 27.49
C ARG A 26 19.25 24.65 27.00
N GLN A 27 19.07 25.94 26.73
CA GLN A 27 17.78 26.51 26.32
C GLN A 27 17.23 25.86 25.03
N HIS A 28 18.08 25.61 24.02
CA HIS A 28 17.65 24.94 22.79
C HIS A 28 17.23 23.49 23.03
N SER A 29 17.89 22.76 23.93
CA SER A 29 17.54 21.38 24.27
C SER A 29 16.16 21.30 24.93
N ALA A 30 15.85 22.24 25.83
CA ALA A 30 14.52 22.34 26.44
C ALA A 30 13.41 22.66 25.41
N MET A 31 13.72 23.46 24.39
CA MET A 31 12.77 23.82 23.33
C MET A 31 12.59 22.70 22.28
N PHE A 32 13.68 22.11 21.79
CA PHE A 32 13.64 21.12 20.71
C PHE A 32 13.39 19.70 21.19
N GLY A 33 13.85 19.33 22.39
CA GLY A 33 13.71 17.96 22.91
C GLY A 33 12.29 17.41 22.85
N PRO A 34 11.26 18.10 23.40
CA PRO A 34 9.87 17.66 23.28
C PRO A 34 9.37 17.55 21.84
N ARG A 35 9.75 18.49 20.96
CA ARG A 35 9.37 18.47 19.54
C ARG A 35 9.98 17.28 18.80
N LEU A 36 11.28 17.02 19.00
CA LEU A 36 11.99 15.90 18.38
C LEU A 36 11.40 14.56 18.79
N ARG A 37 11.07 14.37 20.09
CA ARG A 37 10.39 13.14 20.56
C ARG A 37 9.01 12.96 19.92
N LYS A 38 8.22 14.05 19.83
CA LYS A 38 6.90 14.01 19.18
C LYS A 38 7.02 13.64 17.70
N VAL A 39 7.95 14.25 16.99
CA VAL A 39 8.20 13.99 15.56
C VAL A 39 8.68 12.56 15.35
N ARG A 40 9.57 12.03 16.20
CA ARG A 40 9.97 10.62 16.18
C ARG A 40 8.78 9.68 16.34
N ALA A 41 7.95 9.88 17.37
CA ALA A 41 6.80 9.02 17.62
C ALA A 41 5.80 9.05 16.45
N ASN A 42 5.52 10.23 15.90
CA ASN A 42 4.66 10.38 14.73
C ASN A 42 5.24 9.68 13.49
N PHE A 43 6.55 9.79 13.28
CA PHE A 43 7.23 9.15 12.15
C PHE A 43 7.18 7.62 12.25
N GLU A 44 7.49 7.05 13.42
CA GLU A 44 7.41 5.61 13.66
C GLU A 44 5.98 5.07 13.44
N GLU A 45 4.96 5.78 13.93
CA GLU A 45 3.57 5.39 13.75
C GLU A 45 3.12 5.50 12.28
N ALA A 46 3.58 6.53 11.55
CA ALA A 46 3.29 6.69 10.14
C ALA A 46 3.92 5.59 9.29
N LEU A 47 5.18 5.20 9.57
CA LEU A 47 5.86 4.08 8.93
C LEU A 47 5.08 2.78 9.15
N LYS A 48 4.81 2.45 10.41
CA LYS A 48 4.11 1.22 10.82
C LYS A 48 2.71 1.13 10.20
N SER A 49 1.96 2.23 10.23
CA SER A 49 0.61 2.29 9.66
C SER A 49 0.65 2.10 8.14
N THR A 50 1.57 2.75 7.45
CA THR A 50 1.70 2.64 5.99
C THR A 50 2.09 1.23 5.57
N ASP A 51 3.05 0.60 6.25
CA ASP A 51 3.50 -0.76 5.95
C ASP A 51 2.38 -1.79 6.18
N ARG A 52 1.57 -1.59 7.24
CA ARG A 52 0.37 -2.40 7.50
C ARG A 52 -0.65 -2.26 6.37
N GLN A 53 -0.98 -1.04 5.96
CA GLN A 53 -1.97 -0.82 4.90
C GLN A 53 -1.48 -1.30 3.53
N PHE A 54 -0.19 -1.14 3.23
CA PHE A 54 0.42 -1.71 2.03
C PHE A 54 0.26 -3.23 2.01
N THR A 55 0.57 -3.88 3.14
CA THR A 55 0.44 -5.34 3.28
C THR A 55 -1.00 -5.79 3.09
N GLN A 56 -1.97 -5.07 3.67
CA GLN A 56 -3.41 -5.35 3.47
C GLN A 56 -3.78 -5.25 1.99
N TRP A 57 -3.47 -4.12 1.34
CA TRP A 57 -3.77 -3.92 -0.08
C TRP A 57 -3.14 -5.02 -0.96
N ARG A 58 -1.93 -5.47 -0.64
CA ARG A 58 -1.28 -6.57 -1.38
C ARG A 58 -2.01 -7.91 -1.23
N MET A 59 -2.64 -8.17 -0.08
CA MET A 59 -3.49 -9.34 0.10
C MET A 59 -4.78 -9.21 -0.71
N GLU A 60 -5.51 -8.09 -0.59
CA GLU A 60 -6.74 -7.87 -1.36
C GLU A 60 -6.50 -7.92 -2.88
N SER A 61 -5.40 -7.33 -3.35
CA SER A 61 -5.00 -7.37 -4.77
C SER A 61 -4.68 -8.77 -5.27
N ARG A 62 -4.25 -9.67 -4.37
CA ARG A 62 -4.06 -11.08 -4.70
C ARG A 62 -5.41 -11.79 -4.78
N ASP A 63 -6.30 -11.55 -3.83
CA ASP A 63 -7.59 -12.23 -3.72
C ASP A 63 -8.55 -11.81 -4.85
N ASP A 64 -8.57 -10.52 -5.22
CA ASP A 64 -9.21 -10.01 -6.43
C ASP A 64 -8.75 -10.76 -7.69
N LYS A 65 -7.43 -10.84 -7.92
CA LYS A 65 -6.86 -11.55 -9.08
C LYS A 65 -7.21 -13.04 -9.08
N LEU A 66 -7.26 -13.68 -7.91
CA LEU A 66 -7.65 -15.07 -7.80
C LEU A 66 -9.13 -15.26 -8.13
N ALA A 67 -10.00 -14.37 -7.64
CA ALA A 67 -11.43 -14.40 -7.92
C ALA A 67 -11.71 -14.30 -9.43
N TRP A 68 -11.08 -13.35 -10.14
CA TRP A 68 -11.20 -13.23 -11.60
C TRP A 68 -10.69 -14.47 -12.34
N LYS A 69 -9.55 -15.03 -11.92
CA LYS A 69 -9.03 -16.29 -12.49
C LYS A 69 -9.99 -17.45 -12.30
N HIS A 70 -10.60 -17.56 -11.13
CA HIS A 70 -11.57 -18.60 -10.84
C HIS A 70 -12.84 -18.41 -11.68
N LEU A 71 -13.33 -17.19 -11.83
CA LEU A 71 -14.48 -16.89 -12.68
C LEU A 71 -14.23 -17.27 -14.15
N ALA A 72 -13.11 -16.84 -14.72
CA ALA A 72 -12.72 -17.19 -16.09
C ALA A 72 -12.59 -18.72 -16.28
N LYS A 73 -12.05 -19.41 -15.28
CA LYS A 73 -11.95 -20.87 -15.28
C LYS A 73 -13.34 -21.52 -15.25
N GLU A 74 -14.26 -21.02 -14.44
CA GLU A 74 -15.62 -21.58 -14.35
C GLU A 74 -16.42 -21.36 -15.63
N LEU A 75 -16.30 -20.18 -16.25
CA LEU A 75 -16.89 -19.91 -17.56
C LEU A 75 -16.38 -20.94 -18.58
N ARG A 76 -15.07 -21.17 -18.60
CA ARG A 76 -14.47 -22.14 -19.52
C ARG A 76 -14.97 -23.57 -19.27
N GLN A 77 -15.02 -23.99 -18.00
CA GLN A 77 -15.53 -25.31 -17.63
C GLN A 77 -16.99 -25.49 -18.04
N THR A 78 -17.78 -24.43 -17.97
CA THR A 78 -19.18 -24.43 -18.42
C THR A 78 -19.28 -24.55 -19.94
N GLN A 79 -18.49 -23.78 -20.69
CA GLN A 79 -18.40 -23.92 -22.16
C GLN A 79 -17.98 -25.34 -22.57
N ASP A 80 -17.03 -25.94 -21.88
CA ASP A 80 -16.56 -27.30 -22.17
C ASP A 80 -17.66 -28.35 -21.88
N LYS A 81 -18.43 -28.19 -20.80
CA LYS A 81 -19.61 -29.06 -20.51
C LYS A 81 -20.71 -28.91 -21.56
N LEU A 82 -21.00 -27.69 -21.99
CA LEU A 82 -21.96 -27.43 -23.06
C LEU A 82 -21.54 -28.08 -24.38
N ALA A 83 -20.25 -28.03 -24.71
CA ALA A 83 -19.70 -28.72 -25.88
C ALA A 83 -19.87 -30.25 -25.78
N GLN A 84 -19.68 -30.84 -24.59
CA GLN A 84 -19.84 -32.29 -24.38
C GLN A 84 -21.26 -32.79 -24.64
N VAL A 85 -22.27 -31.98 -24.34
CA VAL A 85 -23.68 -32.31 -24.61
C VAL A 85 -24.16 -31.86 -26.00
N GLY A 86 -23.25 -31.34 -26.83
CA GLY A 86 -23.58 -30.86 -28.17
C GLY A 86 -24.48 -29.63 -28.18
N ALA A 87 -24.47 -28.83 -27.12
CA ALA A 87 -25.23 -27.59 -27.06
C ALA A 87 -24.71 -26.59 -28.11
N VAL A 88 -25.61 -25.75 -28.64
CA VAL A 88 -25.29 -24.76 -29.69
C VAL A 88 -25.86 -23.39 -29.32
N GLY A 89 -25.31 -22.33 -29.91
CA GLY A 89 -25.82 -20.97 -29.76
C GLY A 89 -25.32 -20.21 -28.53
N TYR A 90 -24.32 -20.73 -27.82
CA TYR A 90 -23.54 -19.96 -26.84
C TYR A 90 -22.22 -19.49 -27.47
N ASP A 91 -21.62 -18.43 -26.95
CA ASP A 91 -20.30 -17.97 -27.40
C ASP A 91 -19.18 -18.88 -26.85
N PRO A 92 -18.41 -19.58 -27.72
CA PRO A 92 -17.31 -20.44 -27.29
C PRO A 92 -15.99 -19.68 -27.07
N GLU A 93 -15.95 -18.37 -27.33
CA GLU A 93 -14.72 -17.57 -27.23
C GLU A 93 -14.15 -17.62 -25.81
N ARG A 94 -12.82 -17.73 -25.75
CA ARG A 94 -12.09 -17.73 -24.49
C ARG A 94 -11.83 -16.30 -24.05
N VAL A 95 -12.51 -15.89 -22.98
CA VAL A 95 -12.24 -14.61 -22.33
C VAL A 95 -11.19 -14.74 -21.22
N MET A 96 -10.22 -13.83 -21.21
CA MET A 96 -9.12 -13.85 -20.25
C MET A 96 -9.46 -13.05 -18.98
N TYR A 97 -8.96 -13.52 -17.84
CA TYR A 97 -9.30 -12.96 -16.52
C TYR A 97 -8.89 -11.49 -16.29
N TRP A 98 -7.92 -10.99 -17.05
CA TRP A 98 -7.48 -9.59 -16.95
C TRP A 98 -8.40 -8.62 -17.72
N SER A 99 -9.25 -9.13 -18.61
CA SER A 99 -10.25 -8.34 -19.33
C SER A 99 -11.57 -8.39 -18.56
N THR A 100 -11.61 -7.80 -17.36
CA THR A 100 -12.72 -7.98 -16.40
C THR A 100 -14.09 -7.59 -16.96
N ALA A 101 -14.18 -6.49 -17.72
CA ALA A 101 -15.42 -6.07 -18.38
C ALA A 101 -15.94 -7.11 -19.37
N LEU A 102 -15.08 -7.57 -20.30
CA LEU A 102 -15.45 -8.60 -21.27
C LEU A 102 -15.82 -9.92 -20.58
N LEU A 103 -15.14 -10.26 -19.47
CA LEU A 103 -15.43 -11.48 -18.72
C LEU A 103 -16.79 -11.40 -18.04
N ILE A 104 -17.14 -10.26 -17.45
CA ILE A 104 -18.46 -10.04 -16.86
C ILE A 104 -19.54 -10.19 -17.93
N ASP A 105 -19.36 -9.56 -19.08
CA ASP A 105 -20.36 -9.60 -20.16
C ASP A 105 -20.55 -11.03 -20.68
N ALA A 106 -19.47 -11.75 -20.96
CA ALA A 106 -19.52 -13.15 -21.38
C ALA A 106 -20.15 -14.08 -20.32
N VAL A 107 -19.89 -13.84 -19.02
CA VAL A 107 -20.52 -14.59 -17.94
C VAL A 107 -22.03 -14.31 -17.87
N LYS A 108 -22.45 -13.04 -18.01
CA LYS A 108 -23.87 -12.68 -18.04
C LYS A 108 -24.61 -13.33 -19.21
N GLU A 109 -24.03 -13.29 -20.40
CA GLU A 109 -24.59 -13.95 -21.58
C GLU A 109 -24.70 -15.46 -21.37
N MET A 110 -23.68 -16.08 -20.79
CA MET A 110 -23.72 -17.51 -20.43
C MET A 110 -24.81 -17.83 -19.41
N ILE A 111 -24.97 -17.00 -18.37
CA ILE A 111 -26.04 -17.18 -17.36
C ILE A 111 -27.42 -17.12 -18.01
N VAL A 112 -27.67 -16.13 -18.89
CA VAL A 112 -28.92 -16.01 -19.64
C VAL A 112 -29.16 -17.26 -20.49
N TYR A 113 -28.15 -17.69 -21.26
CA TYR A 113 -28.23 -18.88 -22.10
C TYR A 113 -28.61 -20.14 -21.32
N LEU A 114 -27.97 -20.35 -20.16
CA LEU A 114 -28.22 -21.49 -19.28
C LEU A 114 -29.63 -21.44 -18.67
N ASN A 115 -30.08 -20.27 -18.22
CA ASN A 115 -31.41 -20.11 -17.62
C ASN A 115 -32.53 -20.38 -18.63
N GLU A 116 -32.40 -19.90 -19.87
CA GLU A 116 -33.37 -20.17 -20.95
C GLU A 116 -33.49 -21.67 -21.29
N ARG A 117 -32.45 -22.46 -20.99
CA ARG A 117 -32.35 -23.88 -21.32
C ARG A 117 -32.32 -24.77 -20.09
N ALA A 118 -32.69 -24.25 -18.92
CA ALA A 118 -32.64 -24.96 -17.65
C ALA A 118 -33.49 -26.25 -17.67
N GLU A 119 -34.62 -26.26 -18.40
CA GLU A 119 -35.46 -27.45 -18.55
C GLU A 119 -34.88 -28.50 -19.52
N GLN A 120 -33.96 -28.08 -20.39
CA GLN A 120 -33.41 -28.91 -21.48
C GLN A 120 -32.03 -29.48 -21.15
N ILE A 121 -31.26 -28.77 -20.31
CA ILE A 121 -29.89 -29.12 -19.94
C ILE A 121 -29.84 -29.29 -18.42
N GLU A 122 -29.69 -30.54 -17.97
CA GLU A 122 -29.77 -30.93 -16.55
C GLU A 122 -28.88 -30.09 -15.61
N PHE A 123 -27.66 -29.74 -16.04
CA PHE A 123 -26.73 -28.98 -15.20
C PHE A 123 -26.87 -27.45 -15.32
N ALA A 124 -27.74 -26.94 -16.19
CA ALA A 124 -27.69 -25.54 -16.58
C ALA A 124 -28.05 -24.58 -15.44
N SER A 125 -29.13 -24.85 -14.70
CA SER A 125 -29.52 -24.04 -13.53
C SER A 125 -28.40 -23.99 -12.47
N GLY A 126 -27.81 -25.13 -12.12
CA GLY A 126 -26.71 -25.18 -11.15
C GLY A 126 -25.44 -24.46 -11.60
N GLN A 127 -25.12 -24.48 -12.91
CA GLN A 127 -23.98 -23.71 -13.43
C GLN A 127 -24.28 -22.21 -13.50
N ALA A 128 -25.51 -21.81 -13.83
CA ALA A 128 -25.91 -20.40 -13.84
C ALA A 128 -25.77 -19.77 -12.46
N GLU A 129 -26.32 -20.42 -11.42
CA GLU A 129 -26.20 -19.97 -10.02
C GLU A 129 -24.75 -19.93 -9.53
N ARG A 130 -23.91 -20.87 -10.01
CA ARG A 130 -22.49 -20.89 -9.65
C ARG A 130 -21.74 -19.72 -10.30
N LEU A 131 -21.97 -19.48 -11.59
CA LEU A 131 -21.37 -18.36 -12.31
C LEU A 131 -21.78 -17.01 -11.72
N GLU A 132 -23.06 -16.86 -11.36
CA GLU A 132 -23.59 -15.66 -10.71
C GLU A 132 -22.89 -15.41 -9.37
N ARG A 133 -22.85 -16.40 -8.47
CA ARG A 133 -22.14 -16.28 -7.18
C ARG A 133 -20.66 -15.97 -7.33
N MET A 134 -19.98 -16.54 -8.34
CA MET A 134 -18.57 -16.28 -8.58
C MET A 134 -18.33 -14.89 -9.17
N MET A 135 -19.25 -14.39 -10.00
CA MET A 135 -19.22 -13.01 -10.51
C MET A 135 -19.44 -12.01 -9.38
N ASP A 136 -20.42 -12.23 -8.51
CA ASP A 136 -20.68 -11.41 -7.33
C ASP A 136 -19.47 -11.39 -6.40
N LYS A 137 -18.86 -12.56 -6.16
CA LYS A 137 -17.61 -12.64 -5.40
C LYS A 137 -16.51 -11.81 -6.05
N ALA A 138 -16.20 -12.02 -7.33
CA ALA A 138 -15.12 -11.31 -8.00
C ALA A 138 -15.32 -9.78 -8.01
N THR A 139 -16.56 -9.33 -8.20
CA THR A 139 -16.89 -7.90 -8.11
C THR A 139 -16.83 -7.35 -6.69
N GLY A 140 -17.13 -8.16 -5.68
CA GLY A 140 -16.94 -7.82 -4.26
C GLY A 140 -15.47 -7.63 -3.92
N GLU A 141 -14.63 -8.60 -4.26
CA GLU A 141 -13.17 -8.57 -4.04
C GLU A 141 -12.53 -7.35 -4.75
N ALA A 142 -12.99 -7.01 -5.95
CA ALA A 142 -12.53 -5.81 -6.67
C ALA A 142 -12.86 -4.49 -5.91
N LYS A 143 -14.01 -4.44 -5.21
CA LYS A 143 -14.37 -3.28 -4.38
C LYS A 143 -13.52 -3.23 -3.11
N GLU A 144 -13.25 -4.38 -2.49
CA GLU A 144 -12.41 -4.48 -1.30
C GLU A 144 -10.96 -4.07 -1.61
N GLU A 145 -10.41 -4.53 -2.74
CA GLU A 145 -9.11 -4.11 -3.26
C GLU A 145 -9.03 -2.60 -3.47
N SER A 146 -10.03 -2.01 -4.14
CA SER A 146 -10.08 -0.59 -4.43
C SER A 146 -10.16 0.27 -3.15
N SER A 147 -10.93 -0.19 -2.17
CA SER A 147 -11.04 0.42 -0.84
C SER A 147 -9.70 0.34 -0.09
N ALA A 148 -9.05 -0.82 -0.09
CA ALA A 148 -7.75 -1.03 0.53
C ALA A 148 -6.66 -0.18 -0.13
N PHE A 149 -6.68 -0.04 -1.46
CA PHE A 149 -5.77 0.84 -2.19
C PHE A 149 -5.96 2.31 -1.80
N SER A 150 -7.21 2.78 -1.75
CA SER A 150 -7.54 4.14 -1.34
C SER A 150 -7.07 4.43 0.09
N ASN A 151 -7.25 3.49 1.00
CA ASN A 151 -6.73 3.58 2.36
C ASN A 151 -5.19 3.63 2.36
N TYR A 152 -4.52 2.73 1.64
CA TYR A 152 -3.06 2.76 1.52
C TYR A 152 -2.55 4.13 1.01
N GLN A 153 -3.16 4.70 -0.03
CA GLN A 153 -2.79 6.02 -0.54
C GLN A 153 -2.88 7.11 0.53
N ARG A 154 -3.97 7.14 1.30
CA ARG A 154 -4.12 8.08 2.41
C ARG A 154 -2.98 7.96 3.43
N PHE A 155 -2.59 6.74 3.81
CA PHE A 155 -1.49 6.53 4.75
C PHE A 155 -0.11 6.81 4.14
N ALA A 156 0.07 6.58 2.84
CA ALA A 156 1.27 6.98 2.12
C ALA A 156 1.47 8.51 2.16
N THR A 157 0.40 9.30 2.05
CA THR A 157 0.45 10.75 2.27
C THR A 157 0.89 11.09 3.69
N LEU A 158 0.30 10.46 4.72
CA LEU A 158 0.71 10.67 6.12
C LEU A 158 2.19 10.34 6.36
N ARG A 159 2.71 9.30 5.70
CA ARG A 159 4.14 8.98 5.74
C ARG A 159 4.98 10.09 5.10
N SER A 160 4.57 10.60 3.93
CA SER A 160 5.24 11.72 3.26
C SER A 160 5.27 12.98 4.12
N ASP A 161 4.16 13.30 4.78
CA ASP A 161 4.07 14.45 5.68
C ASP A 161 5.01 14.25 6.89
N ALA A 162 5.04 13.05 7.47
CA ALA A 162 5.94 12.73 8.56
C ALA A 162 7.42 12.83 8.18
N PHE A 163 7.80 12.42 6.96
CA PHE A 163 9.16 12.65 6.43
C PHE A 163 9.52 14.13 6.34
N SER A 164 8.56 14.96 5.94
CA SER A 164 8.74 16.41 5.84
C SER A 164 8.93 17.03 7.23
N ASP A 165 8.07 16.67 8.19
CA ASP A 165 8.16 17.12 9.59
C ASP A 165 9.50 16.75 10.24
N VAL A 166 10.00 15.55 9.98
CA VAL A 166 11.33 15.08 10.41
C VAL A 166 12.42 15.95 9.81
N SER A 167 12.39 16.12 8.49
CA SER A 167 13.40 16.89 7.75
C SER A 167 13.46 18.34 8.24
N ASP A 168 12.32 18.97 8.44
CA ASP A 168 12.20 20.35 8.91
C ASP A 168 12.68 20.51 10.36
N SER A 169 12.31 19.57 11.22
CA SER A 169 12.70 19.60 12.64
C SER A 169 14.20 19.37 12.82
N LEU A 170 14.77 18.41 12.10
CA LEU A 170 16.22 18.17 12.08
C LEU A 170 16.99 19.35 11.49
N SER A 171 16.51 19.93 10.37
CA SER A 171 17.14 21.10 9.75
C SER A 171 17.16 22.30 10.69
N SER A 172 16.01 22.59 11.34
CA SER A 172 15.88 23.69 12.30
C SER A 172 16.82 23.49 13.49
N PHE A 173 16.87 22.27 14.02
CA PHE A 173 17.71 21.95 15.15
C PHE A 173 19.20 22.06 14.79
N ARG A 174 19.61 21.52 13.64
CA ARG A 174 20.97 21.62 13.10
C ARG A 174 21.43 23.07 12.99
N GLN A 175 20.59 23.96 12.46
CA GLN A 175 20.94 25.37 12.30
C GLN A 175 21.22 26.06 13.64
N VAL A 176 20.38 25.80 14.66
CA VAL A 176 20.56 26.35 16.00
C VAL A 176 21.84 25.81 16.65
N LEU A 177 22.02 24.50 16.63
CA LEU A 177 23.23 23.83 17.13
C LEU A 177 24.51 24.36 16.48
N ARG A 178 24.52 24.47 15.15
CA ARG A 178 25.67 24.98 14.40
C ARG A 178 25.97 26.44 14.72
N ARG A 179 24.94 27.26 14.93
CA ARG A 179 25.10 28.68 15.29
C ARG A 179 25.66 28.85 16.70
N GLU A 180 25.22 28.03 17.64
CA GLU A 180 25.63 28.16 19.04
C GLU A 180 26.98 27.52 19.34
N LEU A 181 27.25 26.34 18.78
CA LEU A 181 28.46 25.57 19.08
C LEU A 181 29.56 25.73 18.03
N GLY A 182 29.20 26.07 16.79
CA GLY A 182 30.08 25.98 15.64
C GLY A 182 30.18 24.56 15.08
N LYS A 183 30.56 24.46 13.80
CA LYS A 183 30.62 23.18 13.07
C LYS A 183 31.70 22.22 13.59
N ASP A 184 32.78 22.74 14.17
CA ASP A 184 33.93 21.95 14.60
C ASP A 184 33.83 21.48 16.07
N SER A 185 32.70 21.79 16.73
CA SER A 185 32.45 21.37 18.11
C SER A 185 32.22 19.86 18.20
N ALA A 186 32.81 19.21 19.21
CA ALA A 186 32.63 17.78 19.48
C ALA A 186 31.15 17.44 19.73
N ASP A 187 30.43 18.30 20.44
CA ASP A 187 28.99 18.19 20.69
C ASP A 187 28.19 18.20 19.38
N TYR A 188 28.55 19.07 18.43
CA TYR A 188 27.89 19.15 17.12
C TYR A 188 28.18 17.91 16.25
N GLN A 189 29.42 17.45 16.27
CA GLN A 189 29.91 16.28 15.52
C GLN A 189 29.45 14.95 16.13
N SER A 190 28.92 14.95 17.36
CA SER A 190 28.35 13.77 18.01
C SER A 190 27.05 13.28 17.34
N ILE A 191 26.40 14.14 16.55
CA ILE A 191 25.18 13.85 15.82
C ILE A 191 25.53 13.47 14.38
N ARG A 192 25.07 12.31 13.94
CA ARG A 192 25.23 11.87 12.54
C ARG A 192 24.19 12.53 11.65
N TRP A 193 24.58 13.63 11.01
CA TRP A 193 23.71 14.38 10.09
C TRP A 193 23.52 13.64 8.76
N PRO A 194 22.29 13.48 8.27
CA PRO A 194 22.04 12.92 6.94
C PRO A 194 22.66 13.81 5.85
N LEU A 195 23.23 13.19 4.81
CA LEU A 195 23.83 13.89 3.65
C LEU A 195 22.90 14.92 3.01
N THR A 196 21.60 14.61 3.02
CA THR A 196 20.58 15.47 2.41
C THR A 196 20.30 16.72 3.23
N LEU A 197 20.63 16.70 4.52
CA LEU A 197 20.55 17.83 5.43
C LEU A 197 21.90 18.53 5.60
N SER A 198 23.01 17.86 5.24
CA SER A 198 24.37 18.38 5.33
C SER A 198 25.28 17.82 4.21
N PRO A 199 25.17 18.35 2.98
CA PRO A 199 25.96 17.85 1.85
C PRO A 199 27.46 18.21 1.92
N ASP A 200 27.82 19.18 2.77
CA ASP A 200 29.18 19.72 2.90
C ASP A 200 30.00 19.05 4.03
N GLU A 201 29.42 18.12 4.78
CA GLU A 201 30.07 17.46 5.91
C GLU A 201 30.39 16.00 5.53
N THR A 202 31.67 15.64 5.52
CA THR A 202 32.16 14.29 5.22
C THR A 202 31.59 13.28 6.21
N VAL A 203 30.79 12.35 5.70
CA VAL A 203 30.18 11.25 6.45
C VAL A 203 31.21 10.15 6.71
N LEU A 204 31.31 9.72 7.97
CA LEU A 204 31.82 8.40 8.38
C LEU A 204 30.80 7.73 9.32
#